data_AF-A0A2V1AA96-F1
#
_entry.id   AF-A0A2V1AA96-F1
#
_cell.length_a   1.000
_cell.length_b   1.000
_cell.length_c   1.000
_cell.angle_alpha   90.00
_cell.angle_beta   90.00
_cell.angle_gamma   90.00
#
_symmetry.space_group_name_H-M   'P 1'
#
loop_
_entity.id
_entity.type
_entity.pdbx_description
1 polymer ?
#
loop_
_entity_poly.entity_id
_entity_poly.type
_entity_poly.pdbx_seq_one_letter_code
_entity_poly.pdbx_strand_id
1 'polypeptide(L)'
;MVRKDSSKRTSIASKIKEFREEQEPKNDYEENPLLKLSQTTKKEKQKNKTSDFNERILAKTTFNLSGGISKSATRRRKRKAKENLKPKMDDLLSSLPTETLNLVDVKQSSGFIAAKNKDANKPNPQKQGGHAKLLQMENRQFNKVLTDKQFKASPFDALKQAIQNNQR
;
A
#
# COMPACT_ATOMS: atom_id res chain seq x y z
N MET A 1 69.04 5.44 8.37
CA MET A 1 68.47 4.50 7.38
C MET A 1 67.89 3.30 8.13
N VAL A 2 66.58 3.05 7.92
CA VAL A 2 65.77 1.83 8.14
C VAL A 2 65.88 1.02 9.45
N ARG A 3 64.77 1.00 10.21
CA ARG A 3 64.44 0.01 11.25
C ARG A 3 64.02 -1.31 10.58
N LYS A 4 64.66 -2.43 10.95
CA LYS A 4 64.25 -3.80 10.57
C LYS A 4 63.69 -4.52 11.79
N ASP A 5 62.36 -4.50 11.93
CA ASP A 5 61.63 -5.39 12.85
C ASP A 5 60.33 -5.85 12.16
N SER A 6 60.39 -6.92 11.38
CA SER A 6 59.20 -7.52 10.74
C SER A 6 59.12 -9.04 10.74
N SER A 7 60.04 -9.77 11.39
CA SER A 7 60.11 -11.24 11.24
C SER A 7 59.34 -12.05 12.31
N LYS A 8 58.72 -11.42 13.33
CA LYS A 8 58.02 -12.16 14.41
C LYS A 8 56.49 -12.22 14.30
N ARG A 9 55.88 -11.64 13.25
CA ARG A 9 54.41 -11.62 13.07
C ARG A 9 53.86 -12.73 12.18
N THR A 10 54.70 -13.43 11.43
CA THR A 10 54.28 -14.50 10.52
C THR A 10 53.99 -15.83 11.23
N SER A 11 54.59 -16.10 12.40
CA SER A 11 54.39 -17.35 13.14
C SER A 11 53.10 -17.42 13.95
N ILE A 12 52.56 -16.28 14.36
CA ILE A 12 51.30 -16.19 15.11
C ILE A 12 50.12 -16.37 14.14
N ALA A 13 50.19 -15.77 12.95
CA ALA A 13 49.15 -15.90 11.94
C ALA A 13 49.00 -17.35 11.43
N SER A 14 50.12 -18.07 11.25
CA SER A 14 50.09 -19.48 10.87
C SER A 14 49.55 -20.36 12.00
N LYS A 15 49.98 -20.13 13.25
CA LYS A 15 49.45 -20.85 14.42
C LYS A 15 47.97 -20.60 14.68
N ILE A 16 47.48 -19.37 14.47
CA ILE A 16 46.05 -19.06 14.56
C ILE A 16 45.26 -19.78 13.45
N LYS A 17 45.86 -19.96 12.27
CA LYS A 17 45.23 -20.68 11.16
C LYS A 17 45.17 -22.19 11.44
N GLU A 18 46.26 -22.79 11.91
CA GLU A 18 46.29 -24.21 12.34
C GLU A 18 45.30 -24.46 13.49
N PHE A 19 45.30 -23.61 14.52
CA PHE A 19 44.37 -23.76 15.65
C PHE A 19 42.90 -23.58 15.24
N ARG A 20 42.64 -22.84 14.15
CA ARG A 20 41.30 -22.70 13.58
C ARG A 20 40.93 -23.90 12.71
N GLU A 21 41.86 -24.46 11.94
CA GLU A 21 41.66 -25.71 11.18
C GLU A 21 41.52 -26.94 12.09
N GLU A 22 42.14 -26.96 13.27
CA GLU A 22 41.96 -28.00 14.30
C GLU A 22 40.62 -27.91 15.06
N GLN A 23 39.97 -26.73 15.05
CA GLN A 23 38.66 -26.48 15.66
C GLN A 23 37.50 -26.70 14.69
N GLU A 24 37.77 -26.82 13.38
CA GLU A 24 36.77 -27.26 12.42
C GLU A 24 36.67 -28.79 12.53
N PRO A 25 35.52 -29.37 12.90
CA PRO A 25 35.38 -30.82 12.90
C PRO A 25 35.58 -31.32 11.46
N LYS A 26 36.61 -32.14 11.24
CA LYS A 26 36.69 -33.00 10.05
C LYS A 26 35.48 -33.93 10.08
N ASN A 27 34.38 -33.49 9.47
CA ASN A 27 33.17 -34.29 9.33
C ASN A 27 33.41 -35.32 8.21
N ASP A 28 34.20 -36.34 8.51
CA ASP A 28 34.26 -37.59 7.73
C ASP A 28 33.05 -38.47 8.07
N TYR A 29 31.86 -37.87 8.10
CA TYR A 29 30.59 -38.56 8.28
C TYR A 29 29.80 -38.40 6.99
N GLU A 30 29.54 -39.50 6.29
CA GLU A 30 28.58 -39.50 5.19
C GLU A 30 27.23 -39.01 5.75
N GLU A 31 26.76 -37.84 5.29
CA GLU A 31 25.50 -37.28 5.75
C GLU A 31 24.37 -38.25 5.42
N ASN A 32 23.67 -38.73 6.45
CA ASN A 32 22.50 -39.58 6.27
C ASN A 32 21.45 -38.80 5.45
N PRO A 33 21.11 -39.26 4.22
CA PRO A 33 20.23 -38.51 3.31
C PRO A 33 18.78 -38.38 3.82
N LEU A 34 18.42 -39.13 4.87
CA LEU A 34 17.12 -39.04 5.53
C LEU A 34 17.10 -38.05 6.70
N LEU A 35 18.26 -37.59 7.18
CA LEU A 35 18.35 -36.68 8.33
C LEU A 35 18.54 -35.23 7.87
N LYS A 36 17.45 -34.50 7.67
CA LYS A 36 17.49 -33.08 7.28
C LYS A 36 17.84 -32.19 8.48
N LEU A 37 19.13 -31.99 8.72
CA LEU A 37 19.60 -30.97 9.67
C LEU A 37 19.42 -29.58 9.08
N SER A 38 19.01 -28.61 9.92
CA SER A 38 18.88 -27.23 9.47
C SER A 38 20.27 -26.63 9.23
N GLN A 39 20.60 -26.35 7.97
CA GLN A 39 21.89 -25.76 7.57
C GLN A 39 22.16 -24.34 8.10
N THR A 40 21.17 -23.71 8.73
CA THR A 40 21.28 -22.34 9.24
C THR A 40 20.87 -22.24 10.69
N THR A 41 21.71 -21.59 11.48
CA THR A 41 21.44 -21.38 12.92
C THR A 41 20.36 -20.32 13.14
N LYS A 42 19.70 -20.32 14.31
CA LYS A 42 18.73 -19.27 14.66
C LYS A 42 19.37 -17.87 14.66
N LYS A 43 20.62 -17.76 15.11
CA LYS A 43 21.41 -16.52 15.15
C LYS A 43 21.65 -15.98 13.74
N GLU A 44 22.03 -16.85 12.82
CA GLU A 44 22.23 -16.52 11.41
C GLU A 44 20.93 -16.07 10.74
N LYS A 45 19.82 -16.78 10.95
CA LYS A 45 18.49 -16.38 10.46
C LYS A 45 18.10 -14.98 10.95
N GLN A 46 18.39 -14.65 12.20
CA GLN A 46 18.11 -13.32 12.76
C GLN A 46 19.01 -12.24 12.12
N LYS A 47 20.28 -12.54 11.90
CA LYS A 47 21.23 -11.63 11.23
C LYS A 47 20.80 -11.35 9.79
N ASN A 48 20.43 -12.38 9.03
CA ASN A 48 19.98 -12.25 7.64
C ASN A 48 18.69 -11.42 7.56
N LYS A 49 17.70 -11.68 8.43
CA LYS A 49 16.48 -10.86 8.51
C LYS A 49 16.76 -9.36 8.74
N THR A 50 17.73 -9.06 9.61
CA THR A 50 18.12 -7.68 9.91
C THR A 50 18.85 -7.04 8.72
N SER A 51 19.72 -7.80 8.06
CA SER A 51 20.44 -7.38 6.86
C SER A 51 19.48 -7.09 5.71
N ASP A 52 18.58 -8.02 5.39
CA ASP A 52 17.56 -7.88 4.33
C ASP A 52 16.67 -6.66 4.57
N PHE A 53 16.32 -6.39 5.82
CA PHE A 53 15.52 -5.22 6.18
C PHE A 53 16.29 -3.92 5.93
N ASN A 54 17.55 -3.84 6.38
CA ASN A 54 18.39 -2.68 6.16
C ASN A 54 18.66 -2.45 4.66
N GLU A 55 18.89 -3.52 3.91
CA GLU A 55 19.07 -3.47 2.47
C GLU A 55 17.81 -2.93 1.78
N ARG A 56 16.61 -3.36 2.17
CA ARG A 56 15.34 -2.81 1.64
C ARG A 56 15.11 -1.34 1.99
N ILE A 57 15.63 -0.88 3.12
CA ILE A 57 15.56 0.54 3.53
C ILE A 57 16.58 1.39 2.76
N LEU A 58 17.78 0.86 2.51
CA LEU A 58 18.87 1.54 1.79
C LEU A 58 18.63 1.54 0.27
N ALA A 59 18.20 0.40 -0.29
CA ALA A 59 17.83 0.23 -1.70
C ALA A 59 16.47 0.87 -1.97
N LYS A 60 16.32 2.18 -1.76
CA LYS A 60 15.11 3.01 -1.99
C LYS A 60 14.57 2.99 -3.43
N THR A 61 14.46 1.85 -4.12
CA THR A 61 13.95 1.66 -5.49
C THR A 61 13.87 0.13 -5.73
N THR A 62 12.85 -0.53 -6.30
CA THR A 62 11.82 -0.13 -7.27
C THR A 62 10.94 -1.35 -7.60
N PHE A 63 9.65 -1.29 -7.29
CA PHE A 63 8.54 -1.63 -8.20
C PHE A 63 7.22 -1.21 -7.51
N ASN A 64 6.62 -0.11 -7.96
CA ASN A 64 5.23 0.32 -7.68
C ASN A 64 4.82 1.06 -6.38
N LEU A 65 5.71 1.49 -5.47
CA LEU A 65 5.32 2.38 -4.37
C LEU A 65 6.10 3.70 -4.38
N SER A 66 5.41 4.81 -4.63
CA SER A 66 5.98 6.15 -4.67
C SER A 66 6.72 6.51 -3.36
N GLY A 67 8.01 6.83 -3.46
CA GLY A 67 8.69 7.75 -2.53
C GLY A 67 8.99 7.25 -1.11
N GLY A 68 9.09 5.95 -0.85
CA GLY A 68 9.58 5.44 0.44
C GLY A 68 8.71 5.78 1.66
N ILE A 69 7.49 6.27 1.44
CA ILE A 69 6.55 6.67 2.48
C ILE A 69 5.40 5.68 2.48
N SER A 70 5.13 5.06 3.64
CA SER A 70 4.05 4.08 3.74
C SER A 70 2.69 4.71 3.41
N LYS A 71 1.75 3.90 2.91
CA LYS A 71 0.38 4.34 2.60
C LYS A 71 -0.28 5.06 3.79
N SER A 72 -0.04 4.57 5.02
CA SER A 72 -0.52 5.20 6.26
C SER A 72 0.08 6.59 6.47
N ALA A 73 1.39 6.76 6.26
CA ALA A 73 2.06 8.06 6.38
C ALA A 73 1.53 9.07 5.34
N THR A 74 1.32 8.65 4.09
CA THR A 74 0.70 9.51 3.06
C THR A 74 -0.72 9.91 3.44
N ARG A 75 -1.54 8.98 3.95
CA ARG A 75 -2.89 9.28 4.44
C ARG A 75 -2.87 10.28 5.60
N ARG A 76 -1.97 10.09 6.57
CA ARG A 76 -1.81 11.00 7.71
C ARG A 76 -1.40 12.40 7.26
N ARG A 77 -0.44 12.52 6.33
CA ARG A 77 -0.01 13.81 5.75
C ARG A 77 -1.17 14.52 5.06
N LYS A 78 -1.91 13.81 4.20
CA LYS A 78 -3.10 14.36 3.52
C LYS A 78 -4.19 14.79 4.50
N ARG A 79 -4.43 14.01 5.56
CA ARG A 79 -5.38 14.39 6.62
C ARG A 79 -4.96 15.67 7.32
N LYS A 80 -3.72 15.78 7.79
CA LYS A 80 -3.20 16.99 8.44
C LYS A 80 -3.27 18.21 7.52
N ALA A 81 -2.86 18.07 6.26
CA ALA A 81 -2.96 19.15 5.27
C ALA A 81 -4.41 19.60 5.07
N LYS A 82 -5.35 18.65 4.98
CA LYS A 82 -6.79 18.97 4.89
C LYS A 82 -7.29 19.69 6.15
N GLU A 83 -6.93 19.24 7.35
CA GLU A 83 -7.31 19.92 8.60
C GLU A 83 -6.73 21.33 8.70
N ASN A 84 -5.55 21.58 8.14
CA ASN A 84 -4.95 22.91 8.08
C ASN A 84 -5.63 23.83 7.06
N LEU A 85 -6.16 23.28 5.96
CA LEU A 85 -6.89 24.02 4.93
C LEU A 85 -8.38 24.19 5.24
N LYS A 86 -8.90 23.55 6.30
CA LYS A 86 -10.26 23.80 6.73
C LYS A 86 -10.38 25.24 7.23
N PRO A 87 -11.50 25.93 6.96
CA PRO A 87 -11.76 27.24 7.53
C PRO A 87 -11.64 27.16 9.05
N LYS A 88 -10.69 27.91 9.62
CA LYS A 88 -10.54 28.09 11.06
C LYS A 88 -10.84 29.55 11.35
N MET A 89 -12.02 29.81 11.92
CA MET A 89 -12.43 31.17 12.29
C MET A 89 -11.49 31.76 13.35
N ASP A 90 -10.91 30.90 14.19
CA ASP A 90 -9.95 31.29 15.23
C ASP A 90 -8.65 31.89 14.63
N ASP A 91 -8.24 31.43 13.44
CA ASP A 91 -7.06 31.94 12.74
C ASP A 91 -7.28 33.35 12.20
N LEU A 92 -8.53 33.69 11.86
CA LEU A 92 -8.90 35.03 11.37
C LEU A 92 -8.80 36.08 12.48
N LEU A 93 -9.11 35.72 13.72
CA LEU A 93 -8.96 36.63 14.88
C LEU A 93 -7.50 36.83 15.28
N SER A 94 -6.60 35.89 14.95
CA SER A 94 -5.17 35.99 15.23
C SER A 94 -4.33 36.57 14.09
N SER A 95 -4.83 36.56 12.86
CA SER A 95 -4.09 37.01 11.66
C SER A 95 -4.45 38.42 11.17
N LEU A 96 -5.54 39.01 11.68
CA LEU A 96 -5.90 40.38 11.34
C LEU A 96 -5.02 41.38 12.11
N PRO A 97 -4.28 42.28 11.42
CA PRO A 97 -3.74 43.47 12.08
C PRO A 97 -4.91 44.31 12.59
N THR A 98 -4.87 44.73 13.86
CA THR A 98 -5.97 45.36 14.61
C THR A 98 -6.42 46.73 14.08
N GLU A 99 -5.85 47.21 12.98
CA GLU A 99 -5.87 48.63 12.60
C GLU A 99 -6.74 48.96 11.36
N THR A 100 -7.32 48.01 10.63
CA THR A 100 -8.02 48.31 9.36
C THR A 100 -9.26 47.47 9.08
N LEU A 101 -10.35 47.68 9.82
CA LEU A 101 -11.67 47.10 9.48
C LEU A 101 -12.61 48.14 8.85
N ASN A 102 -12.53 48.27 7.52
CA ASN A 102 -13.62 48.84 6.71
C ASN A 102 -14.57 47.69 6.33
N LEU A 103 -15.77 47.66 6.94
CA LEU A 103 -16.81 46.70 6.61
C LEU A 103 -17.41 47.04 5.23
N VAL A 104 -17.11 46.21 4.23
CA VAL A 104 -17.77 46.26 2.92
C VAL A 104 -18.77 45.11 2.84
N ASP A 105 -20.05 45.44 2.63
CA ASP A 105 -21.14 44.50 2.49
C ASP A 105 -20.93 43.53 1.32
N VAL A 106 -20.87 42.24 1.64
CA VAL A 106 -20.71 41.16 0.67
C VAL A 106 -22.06 40.87 0.00
N LYS A 107 -22.26 41.39 -1.22
CA LYS A 107 -23.34 40.94 -2.10
C LYS A 107 -23.22 39.43 -2.34
N GLN A 108 -24.27 38.69 -2.00
CA GLN A 108 -24.37 37.25 -2.21
C GLN A 108 -24.33 36.94 -3.72
N SER A 109 -23.31 36.19 -4.14
CA SER A 109 -23.16 35.71 -5.51
C SER A 109 -24.16 34.59 -5.80
N SER A 110 -25.15 34.88 -6.64
CA SER A 110 -26.24 33.98 -7.06
C SER A 110 -25.81 32.93 -8.11
N GLY A 111 -24.62 32.33 -7.97
CA GLY A 111 -23.99 31.54 -9.02
C GLY A 111 -23.53 30.14 -8.63
N PHE A 112 -24.05 29.54 -7.56
CA PHE A 112 -23.58 28.21 -7.15
C PHE A 112 -24.34 27.09 -7.88
N ILE A 113 -23.67 26.46 -8.86
CA ILE A 113 -24.15 25.21 -9.46
C ILE A 113 -24.05 24.12 -8.39
N ALA A 114 -25.19 23.52 -8.03
CA ALA A 114 -25.22 22.41 -7.07
C ALA A 114 -24.28 21.28 -7.54
N ALA A 115 -23.35 20.87 -6.68
CA ALA A 115 -22.43 19.80 -7.00
C ALA A 115 -23.20 18.52 -7.29
N LYS A 116 -23.01 17.93 -8.49
CA LYS A 116 -23.56 16.62 -8.81
C LYS A 116 -23.11 15.60 -7.76
N ASN A 117 -24.08 15.06 -7.03
CA ASN A 117 -23.81 13.99 -6.07
C ASN A 117 -23.26 12.80 -6.85
N LYS A 118 -21.99 12.48 -6.64
CA LYS A 118 -21.44 11.23 -7.16
C LYS A 118 -22.23 10.12 -6.49
N ASP A 119 -22.77 9.18 -7.26
CA ASP A 119 -23.47 8.01 -6.75
C ASP A 119 -22.57 7.26 -5.76
N ALA A 120 -22.71 7.60 -4.49
CA ALA A 120 -21.97 6.98 -3.43
C ALA A 120 -22.49 5.54 -3.36
N ASN A 121 -21.58 4.57 -3.45
CA ASN A 121 -21.86 3.15 -3.24
C ASN A 121 -22.39 2.35 -4.45
N LYS A 122 -22.08 2.74 -5.70
CA LYS A 122 -22.18 1.80 -6.83
C LYS A 122 -21.00 0.81 -6.82
N PRO A 123 -21.22 -0.49 -7.06
CA PRO A 123 -20.13 -1.46 -7.16
C PRO A 123 -19.21 -1.08 -8.33
N ASN A 124 -17.89 -1.10 -8.11
CA ASN A 124 -16.91 -0.77 -9.14
C ASN A 124 -16.62 -2.02 -10.02
N PRO A 125 -16.96 -2.01 -11.33
CA PRO A 125 -16.76 -3.16 -12.21
C PRO A 125 -15.29 -3.59 -12.35
N GLN A 126 -14.34 -2.66 -12.16
CA GLN A 126 -12.90 -2.93 -12.30
C GLN A 126 -12.33 -3.71 -11.12
N LYS A 127 -13.04 -3.79 -9.99
CA LYS A 127 -12.60 -4.52 -8.81
C LYS A 127 -13.28 -5.88 -8.76
N GLN A 128 -12.53 -6.92 -8.42
CA GLN A 128 -13.04 -8.29 -8.27
C GLN A 128 -14.30 -8.36 -7.38
N GLY A 129 -14.28 -7.70 -6.21
CA GLY A 129 -15.46 -7.64 -5.32
C GLY A 129 -16.64 -6.86 -5.89
N GLY A 130 -16.40 -5.85 -6.73
CA GLY A 130 -17.46 -5.13 -7.41
C GLY A 130 -18.07 -5.94 -8.55
N HIS A 131 -17.24 -6.66 -9.32
CA HIS A 131 -17.69 -7.61 -10.34
C HIS A 131 -18.61 -8.69 -9.73
N ALA A 132 -18.18 -9.33 -8.64
CA ALA A 132 -19.00 -10.32 -7.95
C ALA A 132 -20.34 -9.75 -7.48
N LYS A 133 -20.35 -8.49 -7.02
CA LYS A 133 -21.58 -7.84 -6.58
C LYS A 133 -22.52 -7.49 -7.75
N LEU A 134 -21.97 -7.04 -8.88
CA LEU A 134 -22.73 -6.80 -10.10
C LEU A 134 -23.39 -8.08 -10.59
N LEU A 135 -22.63 -9.18 -10.66
CA LEU A 135 -23.14 -10.49 -11.08
C LEU A 135 -24.28 -10.98 -10.17
N GLN A 136 -24.17 -10.78 -8.85
CA GLN A 136 -25.28 -11.07 -7.93
C GLN A 136 -26.53 -10.23 -8.20
N MET A 137 -26.36 -8.95 -8.51
CA MET A 137 -27.47 -8.06 -8.84
C MET A 137 -28.12 -8.43 -10.16
N GLU A 138 -27.32 -8.74 -11.18
CA GLU A 138 -27.77 -9.16 -12.51
C GLU A 138 -28.54 -10.48 -12.44
N ASN A 139 -28.02 -11.49 -11.72
CA ASN A 139 -28.72 -12.76 -11.54
C ASN A 139 -30.09 -12.58 -10.87
N ARG A 140 -30.19 -11.68 -9.88
CA ARG A 140 -31.49 -11.37 -9.24
C ARG A 140 -32.45 -10.71 -10.22
N GLN A 141 -31.96 -9.75 -10.99
CA GLN A 141 -32.77 -9.05 -11.98
C GLN A 141 -33.24 -10.00 -13.09
N PHE A 142 -32.36 -10.90 -13.54
CA PHE A 142 -32.67 -11.92 -14.53
C PHE A 142 -33.78 -12.86 -14.04
N ASN A 143 -33.65 -13.39 -12.83
CA ASN A 143 -34.70 -14.23 -12.24
C ASN A 143 -36.04 -13.49 -12.13
N LYS A 144 -36.01 -12.20 -11.78
CA LYS A 144 -37.21 -11.37 -11.73
C LYS A 144 -37.87 -11.26 -13.11
N VAL A 145 -37.10 -10.99 -14.15
CA VAL A 145 -37.59 -10.91 -15.54
C VAL A 145 -38.19 -12.24 -15.99
N LEU A 146 -37.56 -13.37 -15.67
CA LEU A 146 -38.10 -14.69 -15.99
C LEU A 146 -39.43 -15.01 -15.30
N THR A 147 -39.70 -14.43 -14.13
CA THR A 147 -40.97 -14.62 -13.42
C THR A 147 -42.07 -13.68 -13.89
N ASP A 148 -41.74 -12.63 -14.63
CA ASP A 148 -42.71 -11.60 -15.04
C ASP A 148 -43.68 -12.14 -16.09
N LYS A 149 -44.99 -11.96 -15.85
CA LYS A 149 -46.05 -12.42 -16.75
C LYS A 149 -46.01 -11.67 -18.09
N GLN A 150 -45.65 -10.39 -18.06
CA GLN A 150 -45.55 -9.57 -19.27
C GLN A 150 -44.41 -10.04 -20.17
N PHE A 151 -43.26 -10.36 -19.57
CA PHE A 151 -42.11 -10.92 -20.28
C PHE A 151 -42.41 -12.31 -20.86
N LYS A 152 -43.14 -13.16 -20.12
CA LYS A 152 -43.57 -14.48 -20.62
C LYS A 152 -44.55 -14.40 -21.78
N ALA A 153 -45.40 -13.37 -21.83
CA ALA A 153 -46.38 -13.17 -22.89
C ALA A 153 -45.76 -12.60 -24.17
N SER A 154 -44.92 -11.56 -24.06
CA SER A 154 -44.17 -11.00 -25.18
C SER A 154 -42.77 -10.52 -24.74
N PRO A 155 -41.72 -11.34 -24.95
CA PRO A 155 -40.38 -11.01 -24.46
C PRO A 155 -39.75 -9.83 -25.24
N PHE A 156 -40.00 -9.74 -26.54
CA PHE A 156 -39.44 -8.69 -27.39
C PHE A 156 -40.09 -7.33 -27.15
N ASP A 157 -41.40 -7.26 -26.90
CA ASP A 157 -42.06 -6.01 -26.56
C ASP A 157 -41.66 -5.51 -25.16
N ALA A 158 -41.59 -6.43 -24.19
CA ALA A 158 -41.10 -6.12 -22.84
C ALA A 158 -39.64 -5.59 -22.88
N LEU A 159 -38.79 -6.19 -23.71
CA LEU A 159 -37.42 -5.71 -23.93
C LEU A 159 -37.39 -4.32 -24.58
N LYS A 160 -38.22 -4.08 -25.60
CA LYS A 160 -38.32 -2.77 -26.27
C LYS A 160 -38.73 -1.67 -25.29
N GLN A 161 -39.71 -1.94 -24.44
CA GLN A 161 -40.14 -1.01 -23.38
C GLN A 161 -39.04 -0.77 -22.34
N ALA A 162 -38.34 -1.83 -21.91
CA ALA A 162 -37.25 -1.71 -20.95
C ALA A 162 -36.09 -0.85 -21.50
N ILE A 163 -35.74 -1.01 -22.78
CA ILE A 163 -34.72 -0.17 -23.44
C ILE A 163 -35.19 1.28 -23.51
N GLN A 164 -36.44 1.54 -23.90
CA GLN A 164 -37.00 2.90 -23.94
C GLN A 164 -37.00 3.59 -22.56
N ASN A 165 -37.30 2.85 -21.50
CA ASN A 165 -37.31 3.38 -20.14
C ASN A 165 -35.91 3.70 -19.60
N ASN A 166 -34.86 3.04 -20.10
CA ASN A 166 -33.48 3.21 -19.64
C ASN A 166 -32.70 4.28 -20.44
N GLN A 167 -33.26 4.75 -21.56
CA GLN A 167 -32.68 5.83 -22.38
C GLN A 167 -33.26 7.22 -22.05
N ARG A 168 -34.16 7.33 -21.07
CA ARG A 168 -34.64 8.59 -20.51
C ARG A 168 -33.87 8.93 -19.23
#